data_AF-A0A7X6ZW36-F1
#
_entry.id   AF-A0A7X6ZW36-F1
#
_cell.length_a   1.000
_cell.length_b   1.000
_cell.length_c   1.000
_cell.angle_alpha   90.00
_cell.angle_beta   90.00
_cell.angle_gamma   90.00
#
_symmetry.space_group_name_H-M   'P 1'
#
loop_
_entity.id
_entity.type
_entity.pdbx_description
1 polymer ?
#
loop_
_entity_poly.entity_id
_entity_poly.type
_entity_poly.pdbx_seq_one_letter_code
_entity_poly.pdbx_strand_id
1 'polypeptide(L)'
;MNELSLWIKGIITIIVFGSFAENLLPKGEIKKYIRFAMGLVIIAMLIKPLFAVGTIQLPTIDITEQSNYRSFDYKEFYVAKLEERVKNDLGIKNIKIYVNSQQPNEIIYVRATEKADEIAKLLGITSDKVGD
;
A
#
# COMPACT_ATOMS: atom_id res chain seq x y z
N MET A 1 26.51 -14.75 -12.31
CA MET A 1 25.67 -14.73 -13.54
C MET A 1 24.26 -14.35 -13.12
N ASN A 2 23.61 -13.41 -13.81
CA ASN A 2 22.24 -12.99 -13.46
C ASN A 2 21.28 -14.19 -13.51
N GLU A 3 20.56 -14.46 -12.42
CA GLU A 3 19.59 -15.57 -12.33
C GLU A 3 18.53 -15.52 -13.43
N LEU A 4 18.10 -14.30 -13.79
CA LEU A 4 17.22 -14.05 -14.92
C LEU A 4 17.80 -14.55 -16.25
N SER A 5 19.11 -14.39 -16.46
CA SER A 5 19.78 -14.84 -17.69
C SER A 5 19.84 -16.37 -17.76
N LEU A 6 20.07 -17.05 -16.64
CA LEU A 6 20.03 -18.52 -16.58
C LEU A 6 18.63 -19.06 -16.85
N TRP A 7 17.60 -18.42 -16.28
CA TRP A 7 16.21 -18.77 -16.52
C TRP A 7 15.79 -18.59 -17.98
N ILE A 8 16.10 -17.43 -18.59
CA ILE A 8 15.85 -17.17 -20.02
C ILE A 8 16.55 -18.20 -20.90
N LYS A 9 17.83 -18.51 -20.62
CA LYS A 9 18.57 -19.55 -21.35
C LYS A 9 17.89 -20.91 -21.24
N GLY A 10 17.41 -21.30 -20.06
CA GLY A 10 16.66 -22.55 -19.86
C GLY A 10 15.39 -22.63 -20.70
N ILE A 11 14.62 -21.54 -20.81
CA ILE A 11 13.44 -21.47 -21.67
C ILE A 11 13.82 -21.65 -23.13
N ILE A 12 14.84 -20.93 -23.60
CA ILE A 12 15.31 -21.00 -24.99
C ILE A 12 15.75 -22.45 -25.31
N THR A 13 16.50 -23.10 -24.41
CA THR A 13 16.91 -24.50 -24.59
C THR A 13 15.71 -25.42 -24.75
N ILE A 14 14.69 -25.33 -23.88
CA ILE A 14 13.48 -26.16 -23.97
C ILE A 14 12.68 -25.91 -25.25
N ILE A 15 12.56 -24.65 -25.69
CA ILE A 15 11.84 -24.31 -26.93
C ILE A 15 12.56 -24.93 -28.15
N VAL A 16 13.88 -24.81 -28.20
CA VAL A 16 14.69 -25.38 -29.29
C VAL A 16 14.59 -26.90 -29.29
N PHE A 17 14.81 -27.56 -28.15
CA PHE A 17 14.68 -29.02 -28.03
C PHE A 17 13.27 -29.51 -28.32
N GLY A 18 12.24 -28.79 -27.85
CA GLY A 18 10.85 -29.08 -28.12
C GLY A 18 10.53 -29.05 -29.62
N SER A 19 11.06 -28.05 -30.32
CA SER A 19 10.93 -27.91 -31.77
C SER A 19 11.62 -29.04 -32.54
N PHE A 20 12.80 -29.48 -32.10
CA PHE A 20 13.44 -30.68 -32.65
C PHE A 20 12.61 -31.93 -32.38
N ALA A 21 12.21 -32.17 -31.13
CA ALA A 21 11.39 -33.31 -30.76
C ALA A 21 10.05 -33.37 -31.53
N GLU A 22 9.44 -32.21 -31.78
CA GLU A 22 8.24 -32.10 -32.60
C GLU A 22 8.47 -32.49 -34.06
N ASN A 23 9.63 -32.17 -34.63
CA ASN A 23 10.01 -32.58 -35.97
C ASN A 23 10.37 -34.08 -36.06
N LEU A 24 10.90 -34.67 -34.99
CA LEU A 24 11.12 -36.11 -34.91
C LEU A 24 9.80 -36.89 -34.77
N LEU A 25 8.75 -36.26 -34.23
CA LEU A 25 7.46 -36.92 -34.05
C LEU A 25 6.71 -37.09 -35.38
N PRO A 26 6.33 -38.34 -35.72
CA PRO A 26 5.55 -38.63 -36.92
C PRO A 26 4.20 -37.94 -36.88
N LYS A 27 3.64 -37.65 -38.06
CA LYS A 27 2.33 -37.02 -38.18
C LYS A 27 1.26 -37.99 -37.66
N GLY A 28 0.52 -37.57 -36.64
CA GLY A 28 -0.56 -38.37 -36.04
C GLY A 28 -1.17 -37.67 -34.82
N GLU A 29 -2.23 -38.26 -34.28
CA GLU A 29 -2.99 -37.72 -33.13
C GLU A 29 -2.09 -37.45 -31.91
N ILE A 30 -1.08 -38.30 -31.67
CA ILE A 30 -0.17 -38.17 -30.53
C ILE A 30 0.65 -36.88 -30.55
N LYS A 31 0.95 -36.36 -31.73
CA LYS A 31 1.71 -35.10 -31.91
C LYS A 31 0.95 -33.91 -31.34
N LYS A 32 -0.39 -33.91 -31.42
CA LYS A 32 -1.25 -32.85 -30.86
C LYS A 32 -1.15 -32.81 -29.34
N TYR A 33 -1.22 -33.97 -28.69
CA TYR A 33 -1.13 -34.07 -27.23
C TYR A 33 0.26 -33.68 -26.71
N ILE A 34 1.32 -34.06 -27.43
CA ILE A 34 2.69 -33.69 -27.07
C ILE A 34 2.93 -32.18 -27.23
N ARG A 35 2.45 -31.56 -28.32
CA ARG A 35 2.48 -30.10 -28.50
C ARG A 35 1.76 -29.37 -27.36
N PHE A 36 0.59 -29.87 -26.96
CA PHE A 36 -0.17 -29.30 -25.85
C PHE A 36 0.60 -29.39 -24.52
N ALA A 37 1.16 -30.56 -24.21
CA ALA A 37 1.97 -30.76 -23.00
C ALA A 37 3.22 -29.86 -22.98
N MET A 38 3.93 -29.73 -24.11
CA MET A 38 5.07 -28.81 -24.23
C MET A 38 4.67 -27.36 -23.98
N GLY A 39 3.53 -26.92 -24.53
CA GLY A 39 2.99 -25.58 -24.25
C GLY A 39 2.74 -25.36 -22.76
N LEU A 40 2.18 -26.35 -22.07
CA LEU A 40 1.91 -26.29 -20.63
C LEU A 40 3.20 -26.22 -19.81
N VAL A 41 4.24 -26.97 -20.20
CA VAL A 41 5.58 -26.91 -19.58
C VAL A 41 6.19 -25.53 -19.77
N ILE A 42 6.12 -24.96 -20.98
CA ILE A 42 6.63 -23.61 -21.27
C ILE A 42 5.91 -22.57 -20.42
N ILE A 43 4.57 -22.60 -20.35
CA ILE A 43 3.78 -21.70 -19.52
C ILE A 43 4.19 -21.82 -18.05
N ALA A 44 4.29 -23.03 -17.50
CA ALA A 44 4.72 -23.24 -16.13
C ALA A 44 6.12 -22.66 -15.85
N MET A 45 7.03 -22.78 -16.82
CA MET A 45 8.37 -22.22 -16.73
C MET A 45 8.37 -20.69 -16.80
N LEU A 46 7.44 -20.11 -17.56
CA LEU A 46 7.23 -18.65 -17.65
C LEU A 46 6.70 -18.04 -16.35
N ILE A 47 5.92 -18.79 -15.58
CA ILE A 47 5.34 -18.30 -14.32
C ILE A 47 6.38 -18.31 -13.19
N LYS A 48 7.44 -19.13 -13.25
CA LYS A 48 8.49 -19.19 -12.21
C LYS A 48 9.05 -17.83 -11.73
N PRO A 49 9.47 -16.88 -12.59
CA PRO A 49 9.95 -15.58 -12.13
C PRO A 49 8.85 -14.74 -11.47
N LEU A 50 7.57 -14.94 -11.81
CA LEU A 50 6.47 -14.24 -11.14
C LEU A 50 6.39 -14.64 -9.67
N PHE A 51 6.73 -15.89 -9.34
CA PHE A 51 6.86 -16.35 -7.96
C PHE A 51 8.19 -15.98 -7.29
N ALA A 52 9.27 -15.79 -8.06
CA ALA A 52 10.55 -15.29 -7.53
C ALA A 52 10.46 -13.81 -7.11
N VAL A 53 9.65 -13.02 -7.82
CA VAL A 53 9.24 -11.66 -7.40
C VAL A 53 8.21 -11.72 -6.25
N GLY A 54 7.76 -12.92 -5.89
CA GLY A 54 6.80 -13.22 -4.82
C GLY A 54 7.29 -12.95 -3.40
N THR A 55 8.50 -12.44 -3.18
CA THR A 55 8.73 -11.53 -2.04
C THR A 55 8.05 -10.18 -2.33
N ILE A 56 6.76 -10.21 -2.65
CA ILE A 56 5.87 -9.19 -2.12
C ILE A 56 5.96 -9.44 -0.62
N GLN A 57 6.93 -8.77 0.02
CA GLN A 57 6.84 -8.47 1.43
C GLN A 57 5.57 -7.64 1.52
N LEU A 58 4.42 -8.32 1.64
CA LEU A 58 3.27 -7.71 2.27
C LEU A 58 3.86 -7.14 3.54
N PRO A 59 3.80 -5.82 3.76
CA PRO A 59 4.42 -5.23 4.93
C PRO A 59 3.93 -6.03 6.12
N THR A 60 4.80 -6.85 6.70
CA THR A 60 4.49 -7.55 7.93
C THR A 60 4.29 -6.41 8.89
N ILE A 61 3.04 -6.20 9.28
CA ILE A 61 2.71 -5.19 10.27
C ILE A 61 3.36 -5.70 11.54
N ASP A 62 4.59 -5.27 11.78
CA ASP A 62 5.28 -5.47 13.04
C ASP A 62 4.55 -4.56 14.03
N ILE A 63 3.57 -5.14 14.72
CA ILE A 63 2.64 -4.44 15.61
C ILE A 63 3.39 -3.82 16.82
N THR A 64 4.69 -4.08 16.92
CA THR A 64 5.55 -3.65 18.02
C THR A 64 6.26 -2.32 17.78
N GLU A 65 6.43 -1.87 16.53
CA GLU A 65 7.01 -0.55 16.19
C GLU A 65 6.08 0.34 15.34
N GLN A 66 4.86 -0.11 15.07
CA GLN A 66 3.87 0.65 14.33
C GLN A 66 3.12 1.72 15.15
N SER A 67 3.50 1.92 16.42
CA SER A 67 2.96 3.01 17.24
C SER A 67 3.47 4.39 16.83
N ASN A 68 4.61 4.47 16.11
CA ASN A 68 5.23 5.76 15.76
C ASN A 68 5.05 6.20 14.31
N TYR A 69 4.73 5.33 13.35
CA TYR A 69 4.48 5.78 11.96
C TYR A 69 3.00 6.02 11.64
N ARG A 70 2.06 5.29 12.28
CA ARG A 70 0.61 5.51 12.11
C ARG A 70 0.04 6.63 12.99
N SER A 71 0.72 6.98 14.08
CA SER A 71 0.30 8.05 14.99
C SER A 71 0.50 9.44 14.40
N PHE A 72 1.54 9.68 13.60
CA PHE A 72 1.72 10.96 12.91
C PHE A 72 0.63 11.20 11.86
N ASP A 73 0.36 10.24 10.98
CA ASP A 73 -0.61 10.38 9.88
C ASP A 73 -2.06 10.52 10.41
N TYR A 74 -2.43 9.72 11.42
CA TYR A 74 -3.76 9.84 12.06
C TYR A 74 -3.94 11.16 12.81
N LYS A 75 -2.90 11.64 13.51
CA LYS A 75 -2.93 12.91 14.24
C LYS A 75 -3.10 14.09 13.27
N GLU A 76 -2.31 14.14 12.21
CA GLU A 76 -2.38 15.21 11.20
C GLU A 76 -3.74 15.20 10.50
N PHE A 77 -4.24 14.03 10.10
CA PHE A 77 -5.56 13.90 9.48
C PHE A 77 -6.70 14.33 10.40
N TYR A 78 -6.68 13.92 11.68
CA TYR A 78 -7.70 14.30 12.66
C TYR A 78 -7.70 15.81 12.93
N VAL A 79 -6.52 16.41 13.13
CA VAL A 79 -6.37 17.86 13.34
C VAL A 79 -6.84 18.63 12.11
N ALA A 80 -6.42 18.24 10.91
CA ALA A 80 -6.83 18.90 9.67
C ALA A 80 -8.35 18.90 9.49
N LYS A 81 -9.01 17.78 9.78
CA LYS A 81 -10.47 17.65 9.70
C LYS A 81 -11.19 18.52 10.72
N LEU A 82 -10.68 18.60 11.95
CA LEU A 82 -11.25 19.48 12.98
C LEU A 82 -11.10 20.95 12.59
N GLU A 83 -9.92 21.35 12.12
CA GLU A 83 -9.68 22.72 11.66
C GLU A 83 -10.60 23.08 10.48
N GLU A 84 -10.74 22.19 9.50
CA GLU A 84 -11.65 22.38 8.37
C GLU A 84 -13.10 22.57 8.82
N ARG A 85 -13.58 21.73 9.75
CA ARG A 85 -14.94 21.86 10.29
C ARG A 85 -15.15 23.21 10.98
N VAL A 86 -14.20 23.64 11.80
CA VAL A 86 -14.32 24.93 12.50
C VAL A 86 -14.27 26.10 11.52
N LYS A 87 -13.41 26.04 10.50
CA LYS A 87 -13.34 27.04 9.43
C LYS A 87 -14.66 27.14 8.67
N ASN A 88 -15.27 26.00 8.34
CA ASN A 88 -16.53 25.94 7.60
C ASN A 88 -17.74 26.38 8.43
N ASP A 89 -17.86 25.92 9.68
CA ASP A 89 -19.03 26.19 10.53
C ASP A 89 -19.00 27.62 11.11
N LEU A 90 -17.81 28.15 11.43
CA LEU A 90 -17.67 29.44 12.11
C LEU A 90 -17.13 30.57 11.22
N GLY A 91 -16.69 30.26 9.99
CA GLY A 91 -16.14 31.24 9.04
C GLY A 91 -14.75 31.77 9.40
N ILE A 92 -14.01 31.06 10.26
CA ILE A 92 -12.71 31.49 10.78
C ILE A 92 -11.63 31.09 9.78
N LYS A 93 -10.61 31.94 9.56
CA LYS A 93 -9.50 31.64 8.63
C LYS A 93 -8.28 31.05 9.33
N ASN A 94 -7.96 31.56 10.52
CA ASN A 94 -6.75 31.22 11.25
C ASN A 94 -7.10 30.45 12.53
N ILE A 95 -6.88 29.14 12.50
CA ILE A 95 -7.03 28.26 13.64
C ILE A 95 -5.93 27.20 13.60
N LYS A 96 -5.36 26.87 14.76
CA LYS A 96 -4.48 25.71 14.94
C LYS A 96 -4.91 24.88 16.13
N ILE A 97 -5.13 23.59 15.93
CA ILE A 97 -5.59 22.69 16.99
C ILE A 97 -4.44 21.78 17.44
N TYR A 98 -4.17 21.75 18.74
CA TYR A 98 -3.15 20.93 19.36
C TYR A 98 -3.83 19.81 20.15
N VAL A 99 -3.56 18.57 19.75
CA VAL A 99 -4.11 17.35 20.37
C VAL A 99 -3.02 16.54 21.07
N ASN A 100 -3.44 15.71 22.03
CA ASN A 100 -2.54 14.86 22.78
C ASN A 100 -1.90 13.80 21.88
N SER A 101 -0.57 13.71 21.92
CA SER A 101 0.21 12.78 21.08
C SER A 101 -0.02 11.30 21.42
N GLN A 102 -0.48 11.00 22.64
CA GLN A 102 -0.82 9.64 23.09
C GLN A 102 -2.32 9.34 22.92
N GLN A 103 -3.17 10.38 22.88
CA GLN A 103 -4.63 10.29 22.74
C GLN A 103 -5.14 11.38 21.78
N PRO A 104 -5.07 11.19 20.45
CA PRO A 104 -5.35 12.27 19.48
C PRO A 104 -6.78 12.81 19.53
N ASN A 105 -7.72 12.08 20.14
CA ASN A 105 -9.08 12.54 20.39
C ASN A 105 -9.19 13.58 21.51
N GLU A 106 -8.15 13.77 22.33
CA GLU A 106 -8.09 14.78 23.38
C GLU A 106 -7.44 16.07 22.85
N ILE A 107 -8.23 17.15 22.81
CA ILE A 107 -7.75 18.49 22.46
C ILE A 107 -7.10 19.13 23.69
N ILE A 108 -5.83 19.48 23.56
CA ILE A 108 -5.04 20.14 24.60
C ILE A 108 -5.24 21.65 24.54
N TYR A 109 -5.13 22.23 23.34
CA TYR A 109 -5.19 23.68 23.14
C TYR A 109 -5.68 24.01 21.74
N VAL A 110 -6.35 25.14 21.60
CA VAL A 110 -6.72 25.70 20.30
C VAL A 110 -6.21 27.13 20.23
N ARG A 111 -5.38 27.40 19.23
CA ARG A 111 -4.97 28.76 18.89
C ARG A 111 -5.98 29.37 17.93
N ALA A 112 -6.67 30.41 18.37
CA ALA A 112 -7.59 31.19 17.55
C ALA A 112 -7.72 32.62 18.08
N THR A 113 -7.70 33.59 17.17
CA THR A 113 -7.80 35.04 17.46
C THR A 113 -9.24 35.50 17.73
N GLU A 114 -10.24 34.67 17.41
CA GLU A 114 -11.65 35.06 17.36
C GLU A 114 -12.56 33.90 17.78
N LYS A 115 -13.76 34.23 18.29
CA LYS A 115 -14.87 33.28 18.55
C LYS A 115 -14.53 32.13 19.51
N ALA A 116 -13.74 32.42 20.56
CA ALA A 116 -13.28 31.43 21.54
C ALA A 116 -14.41 30.57 22.12
N ASP A 117 -15.53 31.17 22.52
CA ASP A 117 -16.67 30.43 23.11
C ASP A 117 -17.41 29.56 22.08
N GLU A 118 -17.52 30.02 20.83
CA GLU A 118 -18.15 29.24 19.75
C GLU A 118 -17.29 28.03 19.38
N ILE A 119 -15.97 28.22 19.32
CA ILE A 119 -14.99 27.14 19.08
C ILE A 119 -15.06 26.12 20.22
N ALA A 120 -15.05 26.58 21.47
CA ALA A 120 -15.08 25.73 22.65
C ALA A 120 -16.34 24.84 22.64
N LYS A 121 -17.50 25.46 22.39
CA LYS A 121 -18.78 24.75 22.27
C LYS A 121 -18.80 23.76 21.11
N LEU A 122 -18.26 24.13 19.95
CA LEU A 122 -18.27 23.27 18.75
C LEU A 122 -17.35 22.05 18.91
N LEU A 123 -16.22 22.22 19.58
CA LEU A 123 -15.23 21.17 19.82
C LEU A 123 -15.49 20.37 21.11
N GLY A 124 -16.47 20.77 21.91
CA GLY A 124 -16.79 20.10 23.18
C GLY A 124 -15.70 20.29 24.23
N ILE A 125 -14.99 21.42 24.19
CA ILE A 125 -13.93 21.78 25.13
C ILE A 125 -14.34 23.01 25.93
N THR A 126 -13.56 23.33 26.96
CA THR A 126 -13.77 24.51 27.80
C THR A 126 -13.08 25.74 27.19
N SER A 127 -13.69 26.93 27.32
CA SER A 127 -13.17 28.16 26.69
C SER A 127 -11.77 28.58 27.16
N ASP A 128 -11.33 28.14 28.34
CA ASP A 128 -9.96 28.34 28.84
C ASP A 128 -8.89 27.62 28.02
N LYS A 129 -9.27 26.64 27.20
CA LYS A 129 -8.38 25.93 26.27
C LYS A 129 -8.27 26.61 24.90
N VAL A 130 -8.94 27.75 24.69
CA VAL A 130 -8.91 28.51 23.44
C VAL A 130 -8.27 29.88 23.71
N GLY A 131 -7.19 30.20 23.01
CA GLY A 131 -6.48 31.46 23.17
C GLY A 131 -5.62 31.81 21.96
N ASP A 132 -4.83 32.88 22.07
CA ASP A 132 -3.86 33.29 21.02
C ASP A 132 -2.47 32.63 21.17
#